data_AF-A0A1C6HB82-F1
#
_entry.id   AF-A0A1C6HB82-F1
#
_cell.length_a   1.000
_cell.length_b   1.000
_cell.length_c   1.000
_cell.angle_alpha   90.00
_cell.angle_beta   90.00
_cell.angle_gamma   90.00
#
_symmetry.space_group_name_H-M   'P 1'
#
loop_
_entity.id
_entity.type
_entity.pdbx_description
1 polymer ?
#
loop_
_entity_poly.entity_id
_entity_poly.type
_entity_poly.pdbx_seq_one_letter_code
_entity_poly.pdbx_strand_id
1 'polypeptide(L)'
;MMSIILEGALDQELDEELGYSKDNWANLSTYFKYPEAVRRLIYTTNMMEGFNRQLRKVTKSKTVFPSDDSLLKMLYLAMIDITKKWTGHRKDWGQIHSQLEIFFEENLGGIFIFIFQQIIHPY
;
A
#
# COMPACT_ATOMS: atom_id res chain seq x y z
N MET A 1 40.07 3.66 10.48
CA MET A 1 40.10 2.88 9.23
C MET A 1 39.20 1.64 9.31
N MET A 2 39.30 0.80 10.35
CA MET A 2 38.42 -0.38 10.53
C MET A 2 36.91 -0.05 10.65
N SER A 3 36.56 1.11 11.23
CA SER A 3 35.16 1.56 11.38
C SER A 3 34.46 1.92 10.05
N ILE A 4 35.20 2.41 9.05
CA ILE A 4 34.62 2.82 7.75
C ILE A 4 34.34 1.59 6.87
N ILE A 5 35.19 0.56 6.98
CA ILE A 5 35.02 -0.70 6.24
C ILE A 5 33.78 -1.47 6.75
N LEU A 6 33.53 -1.44 8.06
CA LEU A 6 32.33 -2.04 8.65
C LEU A 6 31.04 -1.28 8.27
N GLU A 7 31.09 0.06 8.21
CA GLU A 7 29.97 0.87 7.71
C GLU A 7 29.66 0.57 6.24
N GLY A 8 30.68 0.50 5.38
CA GLY A 8 30.49 0.17 3.97
C GLY A 8 29.97 -1.25 3.73
N ALA A 9 30.38 -2.22 4.56
CA ALA A 9 29.89 -3.60 4.49
C ALA A 9 28.42 -3.71 4.94
N LEU A 10 28.04 -3.00 6.01
CA LEU A 10 26.65 -2.93 6.47
C LEU A 10 25.73 -2.24 5.45
N ASP A 11 26.18 -1.12 4.87
CA ASP A 11 25.40 -0.41 3.85
C ASP A 11 25.15 -1.30 2.61
N GLN A 12 26.14 -2.11 2.22
CA GLN A 12 26.02 -3.01 1.08
C GLN A 12 25.14 -4.23 1.35
N GLU A 13 25.23 -4.82 2.54
CA GLU A 13 24.37 -5.94 2.95
C GLU A 13 22.90 -5.50 3.11
N LEU A 14 22.67 -4.26 3.57
CA LEU A 14 21.34 -3.65 3.61
C LEU A 14 20.77 -3.39 2.19
N ASP A 15 21.60 -3.01 1.22
CA ASP A 15 21.15 -2.77 -0.16
C ASP A 15 20.77 -4.07 -0.88
N GLU A 16 21.57 -5.14 -0.72
CA GLU A 16 21.30 -6.45 -1.37
C GLU A 16 20.09 -7.19 -0.78
N GLU A 17 19.91 -7.19 0.54
CA GLU A 17 18.84 -7.95 1.20
C GLU A 17 17.52 -7.16 1.31
N LEU A 18 17.59 -5.85 1.54
CA LEU A 18 16.41 -5.01 1.81
C LEU A 18 16.12 -3.98 0.70
N GLY A 19 16.97 -3.89 -0.33
CA GLY A 19 16.87 -2.83 -1.35
C GLY A 19 17.07 -1.43 -0.76
N TYR A 20 17.83 -1.34 0.33
CA TYR A 20 18.10 -0.10 1.04
C TYR A 20 19.21 0.69 0.35
N SER A 21 18.82 1.64 -0.50
CA SER A 21 19.72 2.69 -0.98
C SER A 21 19.56 3.96 -0.13
N LYS A 22 20.67 4.68 0.11
CA LYS A 22 20.68 6.01 0.76
C LYS A 22 19.75 7.01 0.04
N ASP A 23 19.51 6.82 -1.25
CA ASP A 23 18.58 7.63 -2.03
C ASP A 23 17.11 7.33 -1.67
N ASN A 24 16.81 6.07 -1.32
CA ASN A 24 15.49 5.66 -0.87
C ASN A 24 15.18 6.12 0.56
N TRP A 25 16.21 6.38 1.38
CA TRP A 25 16.04 6.90 2.73
C TRP A 25 15.29 8.23 2.78
N ALA A 26 15.50 9.12 1.80
CA ALA A 26 14.75 10.36 1.70
C ALA A 26 13.23 10.11 1.63
N ASN A 27 12.81 9.08 0.88
CA ASN A 27 11.41 8.67 0.77
C ASN A 27 10.92 7.97 2.04
N LEU A 28 11.71 7.03 2.58
CA LEU A 28 11.36 6.27 3.78
C LEU A 28 11.25 7.16 5.02
N SER A 29 12.08 8.20 5.14
CA SER A 29 12.04 9.16 6.26
C SER A 29 10.71 9.90 6.37
N THR A 30 9.99 10.07 5.24
CA THR A 30 8.67 10.71 5.20
C THR A 30 7.63 9.89 5.96
N TYR A 31 7.81 8.57 6.08
CA TYR A 31 6.94 7.71 6.89
C TYR A 31 6.85 8.17 8.35
N PHE A 32 7.97 8.60 8.94
CA PHE A 32 8.03 9.02 10.33
C PHE A 32 7.35 10.37 10.60
N LYS A 33 7.05 11.15 9.56
CA LYS A 33 6.29 12.40 9.67
C LYS A 33 4.80 12.13 9.93
N TYR A 34 4.30 10.95 9.61
CA TYR A 34 2.88 10.62 9.78
C TYR A 34 2.51 10.31 11.24
N PRO A 35 1.29 10.72 11.66
CA PRO A 35 0.72 10.31 12.95
C PRO A 35 0.66 8.78 13.11
N GLU A 36 0.67 8.30 14.37
CA GLU A 36 0.68 6.86 14.68
C GLU A 36 -0.48 6.09 14.02
N ALA A 37 -1.68 6.67 13.95
CA ALA A 37 -2.83 6.00 13.34
C ALA A 37 -2.63 5.80 11.83
N VAL A 38 -2.03 6.77 11.14
CA VAL A 38 -1.70 6.70 9.71
C VAL A 38 -0.53 5.74 9.47
N ARG A 39 0.48 5.75 10.33
CA ARG A 39 1.60 4.79 10.27
C ARG A 39 1.12 3.33 10.41
N ARG A 40 0.17 3.08 11.33
CA ARG A 40 -0.48 1.77 11.48
C ARG A 40 -1.28 1.37 10.25
N LEU A 41 -2.00 2.32 9.64
CA LEU A 41 -2.71 2.09 8.38
C LEU A 41 -1.74 1.65 7.27
N ILE A 42 -0.67 2.41 7.05
CA ILE A 42 0.34 2.15 6.01
C ILE A 42 1.03 0.79 6.24
N TYR A 43 1.37 0.46 7.49
CA TYR A 43 2.04 -0.79 7.83
C TYR A 43 1.11 -2.02 7.78
N THR A 44 -0.20 -1.83 7.67
CA THR A 44 -1.13 -2.96 7.58
C THR A 44 -1.02 -3.59 6.18
N THR A 45 -0.10 -4.53 6.02
CA THR A 45 0.08 -5.31 4.78
C THR A 45 -1.06 -6.28 4.53
N ASN A 46 -1.83 -6.67 5.56
CA ASN A 46 -2.90 -7.67 5.51
C ASN A 46 -3.93 -7.41 4.39
N MET A 47 -4.28 -6.15 4.12
CA MET A 47 -5.23 -5.81 3.05
C MET A 47 -4.62 -6.04 1.66
N MET A 48 -3.37 -5.61 1.46
CA MET A 48 -2.64 -5.79 0.19
C MET A 48 -2.27 -7.25 -0.04
N GLU A 49 -1.88 -7.98 1.00
CA GLU A 49 -1.63 -9.42 0.95
C GLU A 49 -2.92 -10.20 0.64
N GLY A 50 -4.04 -9.84 1.28
CA GLY A 50 -5.35 -10.43 1.01
C GLY A 50 -5.83 -10.18 -0.42
N PHE A 51 -5.61 -8.97 -0.94
CA PHE A 51 -5.88 -8.60 -2.33
C PHE A 51 -5.01 -9.42 -3.29
N ASN A 52 -3.69 -9.42 -3.10
CA ASN A 52 -2.74 -10.16 -3.92
C ASN A 52 -2.99 -11.67 -3.90
N ARG A 53 -3.38 -12.22 -2.75
CA ARG A 53 -3.77 -13.63 -2.61
C ARG A 53 -4.99 -13.97 -3.47
N GLN A 54 -6.00 -13.09 -3.49
CA GLN A 54 -7.19 -13.30 -4.31
C GLN A 54 -6.88 -13.17 -5.81
N LEU A 55 -6.05 -12.22 -6.21
CA LEU A 55 -5.58 -12.12 -7.60
C LEU A 55 -4.81 -13.38 -8.03
N ARG A 56 -3.86 -13.84 -7.20
CA ARG A 56 -3.10 -15.08 -7.45
C ARG A 56 -4.02 -16.30 -7.56
N LYS A 57 -5.12 -16.36 -6.81
CA LYS A 57 -6.09 -17.46 -6.90
C LYS A 57 -6.77 -17.49 -8.27
N VAL A 58 -7.15 -16.33 -8.79
CA VAL A 58 -7.84 -16.22 -10.09
C VAL A 58 -6.88 -16.48 -11.25
N THR A 59 -5.63 -15.99 -11.17
CA THR A 59 -4.64 -16.22 -12.24
C THR A 59 -4.08 -17.64 -12.23
N LYS A 60 -4.05 -18.34 -11.09
CA LYS A 60 -3.62 -19.75 -11.03
C LYS A 60 -4.53 -20.73 -11.78
N SER A 61 -5.82 -20.41 -11.93
CA SER A 61 -6.77 -21.31 -12.60
C SER A 61 -6.68 -21.27 -14.13
N LYS A 62 -6.11 -20.20 -14.70
CA LYS A 62 -5.89 -20.03 -16.14
C LYS A 62 -4.45 -19.60 -16.39
N THR A 63 -3.63 -20.56 -16.83
CA THR A 63 -2.20 -20.38 -17.11
C THR A 63 -1.92 -19.83 -18.50
N VAL A 64 -2.89 -19.90 -19.42
CA VAL A 64 -2.76 -19.40 -20.80
C VAL A 64 -3.92 -18.46 -21.10
N PHE A 65 -3.57 -17.27 -21.59
CA PHE A 65 -4.51 -16.23 -22.00
C PHE A 65 -4.41 -16.03 -23.52
N PRO A 66 -5.54 -15.99 -24.24
CA PRO A 66 -5.54 -15.80 -25.70
C PRO A 66 -5.15 -14.37 -26.13
N SER A 67 -5.29 -13.37 -25.25
CA SER A 67 -4.85 -11.99 -25.48
C SER A 67 -4.70 -11.21 -24.17
N ASP A 68 -3.96 -10.10 -24.19
CA ASP A 68 -3.81 -9.21 -23.03
C ASP A 68 -5.16 -8.67 -22.54
N ASP A 69 -6.08 -8.35 -23.45
CA ASP A 69 -7.45 -7.94 -23.12
C ASP A 69 -8.21 -9.00 -22.30
N SER A 70 -7.99 -10.28 -22.59
CA SER A 70 -8.64 -11.36 -21.86
C SER A 70 -8.09 -11.49 -20.42
N LEU A 71 -6.80 -11.20 -20.24
CA LEU A 71 -6.16 -11.11 -18.92
C LEU A 71 -6.70 -9.91 -18.13
N LEU A 72 -6.74 -8.73 -18.75
CA LEU A 72 -7.25 -7.50 -18.13
C LEU A 72 -8.71 -7.64 -17.69
N LYS A 73 -9.57 -8.22 -18.54
CA LYS A 73 -10.98 -8.49 -18.20
C LYS A 73 -11.10 -9.43 -17.00
N MET A 74 -10.27 -10.47 -16.92
CA MET A 74 -10.28 -11.38 -15.78
C MET A 74 -9.84 -10.72 -14.48
N LEU A 75 -8.76 -9.94 -14.53
CA LEU A 75 -8.29 -9.17 -13.39
C LEU A 75 -9.35 -8.15 -12.94
N TYR A 76 -10.00 -7.47 -13.88
CA TYR A 76 -11.09 -6.54 -13.59
C TYR A 76 -12.27 -7.22 -12.87
N LEU A 77 -12.72 -8.37 -13.37
CA LEU A 77 -13.79 -9.14 -12.72
C LEU A 77 -13.38 -9.61 -11.32
N ALA A 78 -12.13 -10.06 -11.15
CA ALA A 78 -11.60 -10.43 -9.84
C ALA A 78 -11.58 -9.22 -8.89
N MET A 79 -11.16 -8.05 -9.35
CA MET A 79 -11.18 -6.82 -8.56
C MET A 79 -12.60 -6.46 -8.13
N ILE A 80 -13.59 -6.50 -9.02
CA ILE A 80 -15.00 -6.27 -8.67
C ILE A 80 -15.46 -7.23 -7.58
N ASP A 81 -15.14 -8.52 -7.68
CA ASP A 81 -15.58 -9.50 -6.69
C ASP A 81 -14.86 -9.36 -5.34
N ILE A 82 -13.63 -8.86 -5.34
CA ILE A 82 -12.88 -8.51 -4.13
C ILE A 82 -13.51 -7.27 -3.48
N THR A 83 -13.73 -6.20 -4.23
CA THR A 83 -14.24 -4.92 -3.71
C THR A 83 -15.68 -5.06 -3.20
N LYS A 84 -16.52 -5.88 -3.82
CA LYS A 84 -17.86 -6.22 -3.29
C LYS A 84 -17.85 -6.79 -1.88
N LYS A 85 -16.77 -7.48 -1.48
CA LYS A 85 -16.63 -8.06 -0.14
C LYS A 85 -15.97 -7.12 0.85
N TRP A 86 -15.41 -6.00 0.37
CA TRP A 86 -14.82 -4.96 1.19
C TRP A 86 -15.90 -3.97 1.66
N THR A 87 -16.85 -4.47 2.44
CA THR A 87 -17.91 -3.68 3.08
C THR A 87 -17.60 -3.37 4.55
N GLY A 88 -16.42 -3.80 5.05
CA GLY A 88 -16.05 -3.69 6.45
C GLY A 88 -15.68 -2.26 6.85
N HIS A 89 -16.46 -1.67 7.76
CA HIS A 89 -16.07 -0.45 8.46
C HIS A 89 -14.88 -0.71 9.37
N ARG A 90 -13.74 -0.09 9.06
CA ARG A 90 -12.59 -0.04 9.96
C ARG A 90 -12.95 0.86 11.15
N LYS A 91 -12.97 0.29 12.37
CA LYS A 91 -13.42 1.00 13.59
C LYS A 91 -12.60 2.26 13.89
N ASP A 92 -11.31 2.24 13.57
CA ASP A 92 -10.35 3.33 13.73
C ASP A 92 -10.39 4.36 12.60
N TRP A 93 -11.26 4.20 11.59
CA TRP A 93 -11.28 5.08 10.41
C TRP A 93 -11.59 6.55 10.75
N GLY A 94 -12.53 6.82 11.66
CA GLY A 94 -12.87 8.19 12.05
C GLY A 94 -11.66 8.94 12.63
N GLN A 95 -10.86 8.28 13.48
CA GLN A 95 -9.66 8.87 14.05
C GLN A 95 -8.55 9.07 13.01
N ILE A 96 -8.37 8.09 12.11
CA ILE A 96 -7.42 8.19 11.00
C ILE A 96 -7.80 9.34 10.07
N HIS A 97 -9.08 9.47 9.74
CA HIS A 97 -9.61 10.52 8.87
C HIS A 97 -9.33 11.90 9.45
N SER A 98 -9.68 12.15 10.72
CA SER A 98 -9.39 13.43 11.37
C SER A 98 -7.89 13.74 11.40
N GLN A 99 -7.03 12.74 11.63
CA GLN A 99 -5.58 12.94 11.62
C GLN A 99 -5.03 13.22 10.21
N LEU A 100 -5.59 12.59 9.18
CA LEU A 100 -5.23 12.88 7.79
C LEU A 100 -5.68 14.27 7.37
N GLU A 101 -6.90 14.66 7.74
CA GLU A 101 -7.47 15.97 7.42
C GLU A 101 -6.61 17.10 8.00
N ILE A 102 -6.22 17.00 9.28
CA ILE A 102 -5.31 17.96 9.94
C ILE A 102 -3.91 17.94 9.31
N PHE A 103 -3.38 16.76 8.99
CA PHE A 103 -2.02 16.64 8.43
C PHE A 103 -1.91 17.17 7.00
N PHE A 104 -2.99 17.13 6.22
CA PHE A 104 -3.03 17.50 4.80
C PHE A 104 -3.83 18.78 4.51
N GLU A 105 -4.13 19.60 5.53
CA GLU A 105 -4.95 20.83 5.47
C GLU A 105 -4.70 21.71 4.24
N GLU A 106 -3.47 21.76 3.71
CA GLU A 106 -3.12 22.61 2.56
C GLU A 106 -2.92 21.88 1.21
N ASN A 107 -2.77 20.55 1.16
CA ASN A 107 -2.23 19.87 -0.04
C ASN A 107 -3.14 18.79 -0.66
N LEU A 108 -4.16 18.31 0.03
CA LEU A 108 -5.10 17.33 -0.55
C LEU A 108 -6.52 17.88 -0.43
N GLY A 109 -6.87 18.77 -1.35
CA GLY A 109 -8.23 19.30 -1.49
C GLY A 109 -9.24 18.17 -1.38
N GLY A 110 -10.33 18.40 -0.63
CA GLY A 110 -11.28 17.39 -0.12
C GLY A 110 -11.80 16.35 -1.11
N ILE A 111 -11.58 16.52 -2.42
CA ILE A 111 -11.77 15.54 -3.49
C ILE A 111 -10.98 14.25 -3.25
N PHE A 112 -9.70 14.31 -2.87
CA PHE A 112 -8.90 13.09 -2.66
C PHE A 112 -9.44 12.28 -1.48
N ILE A 113 -9.78 12.97 -0.39
CA ILE A 113 -10.38 12.39 0.82
C ILE A 113 -11.76 11.80 0.50
N PHE A 114 -12.57 12.50 -0.30
CA PHE A 114 -13.89 12.05 -0.72
C PHE A 114 -13.83 10.80 -1.62
N ILE A 115 -12.88 10.74 -2.55
CA ILE A 115 -12.66 9.55 -3.40
C ILE A 115 -12.17 8.38 -2.55
N PHE A 116 -11.25 8.60 -1.61
CA PHE A 116 -10.73 7.55 -0.74
C PHE A 116 -11.83 7.00 0.20
N GLN A 117 -12.72 7.87 0.67
CA GLN A 117 -13.89 7.51 1.47
C GLN A 117 -14.90 6.66 0.66
N GLN A 118 -15.12 6.99 -0.63
CA GLN A 118 -15.97 6.19 -1.53
C GLN A 118 -15.38 4.80 -1.84
N ILE A 119 -14.04 4.66 -1.83
CA ILE A 119 -13.36 3.39 -2.10
C ILE A 119 -13.38 2.46 -0.87
N ILE A 120 -13.26 3.01 0.34
CA ILE A 120 -13.27 2.22 1.58
C ILE A 120 -14.71 1.99 2.09
N HIS A 121 -15.66 2.87 1.75
CA HIS A 121 -17.08 2.72 2.05
C HIS A 121 -17.95 2.89 0.80
N PRO A 122 -18.08 1.83 -0.02
CA PRO A 122 -19.17 1.76 -0.98
C PRO A 122 -20.45 1.43 -0.19
N TYR A 123 -21.16 2.48 0.22
CA TYR A 123 -22.45 2.48 0.95
C TYR A 123 -22.41 2.23 2.46
#